data_AF-A0A524DKJ3-F1
#
_entry.id   AF-A0A524DKJ3-F1
#
_cell.length_a   1.000
_cell.length_b   1.000
_cell.length_c   1.000
_cell.angle_alpha   90.00
_cell.angle_beta   90.00
_cell.angle_gamma   90.00
#
_symmetry.space_group_name_H-M   'P 1'
#
loop_
_entity.id
_entity.type
_entity.pdbx_description
1 polymer ?
#
loop_
_entity_poly.entity_id
_entity_poly.type
_entity_poly.pdbx_seq_one_letter_code
_entity_poly.pdbx_strand_id
1 'polypeptide(L)'
;MNARKQNTKYAPAERLSNEEVEYQIEDFKKNEILKKFLSKIPAIFLVVNKYRQIVFMNKGALEFTGLNDVTEILGKRPGEVFACIHSSEGEAGCGTSE
;
A
#
# COMPACT_ATOMS: atom_id res chain seq x y z
N MET A 1 15.77 8.22 11.47
CA MET A 1 14.82 9.14 10.81
C MET A 1 15.57 9.88 9.72
N ASN A 2 15.24 9.67 8.44
CA ASN A 2 15.62 10.60 7.37
C ASN A 2 14.66 10.41 6.20
N ALA A 3 13.48 10.97 6.36
CA ALA A 3 12.52 11.08 5.29
C ALA A 3 12.89 12.35 4.47
N ARG A 4 13.29 12.18 3.20
CA ARG A 4 13.62 13.33 2.33
C ARG A 4 12.36 14.18 2.12
N LYS A 5 12.40 15.41 2.60
CA LYS A 5 11.30 16.38 2.50
C LYS A 5 11.15 16.82 1.04
N GLN A 6 10.05 16.46 0.40
CA GLN A 6 9.67 16.90 -0.94
C GLN A 6 8.34 17.66 -0.85
N ASN A 7 8.15 18.68 -1.69
CA ASN A 7 6.92 19.45 -1.72
C ASN A 7 5.79 18.60 -2.30
N THR A 8 4.69 18.46 -1.55
CA THR A 8 3.47 17.80 -2.03
C THR A 8 2.28 18.72 -1.82
N LYS A 9 1.35 18.73 -2.77
CA LYS A 9 0.16 19.58 -2.69
C LYS A 9 -0.84 19.11 -1.63
N TYR A 10 -0.96 17.79 -1.41
CA TYR A 10 -2.02 17.21 -0.56
C TYR A 10 -1.52 16.21 0.48
N ALA A 11 -0.76 15.18 0.07
CA ALA A 11 -0.39 14.07 0.95
C ALA A 11 1.13 13.91 1.08
N PRO A 12 1.67 13.53 2.26
CA PRO A 12 3.12 13.48 2.52
C PRO A 12 3.89 12.72 1.44
N ALA A 13 4.98 13.29 0.90
CA ALA A 13 5.77 12.65 -0.16
C ALA A 13 6.45 11.38 0.33
N GLU A 14 6.81 11.36 1.60
CA GLU A 14 7.74 10.43 2.17
C GLU A 14 7.25 8.98 2.09
N ARG A 15 8.19 8.06 2.14
CA ARG A 15 7.97 6.61 2.14
C ARG A 15 8.84 5.99 3.22
N LEU A 16 8.36 4.90 3.79
CA LEU A 16 9.18 3.98 4.55
C LEU A 16 10.04 3.15 3.59
N SER A 17 11.16 2.65 4.11
CA SER A 17 11.98 1.66 3.40
C SER A 17 11.20 0.35 3.19
N ASN A 18 11.65 -0.49 2.26
CA ASN A 18 11.04 -1.79 2.05
C ASN A 18 11.10 -2.66 3.31
N GLU A 19 12.20 -2.60 4.07
CA GLU A 19 12.38 -3.32 5.34
C GLU A 19 11.35 -2.89 6.40
N GLU A 20 11.10 -1.58 6.51
CA GLU A 20 10.10 -1.04 7.42
C GLU A 20 8.67 -1.40 7.01
N VAL A 21 8.39 -1.46 5.70
CA VAL A 21 7.08 -1.90 5.17
C VAL A 21 6.89 -3.40 5.38
N GLU A 22 7.92 -4.21 5.13
CA GLU A 22 7.89 -5.65 5.35
C GLU A 22 7.63 -5.97 6.82
N TYR A 23 8.28 -5.27 7.74
CA TYR A 23 7.98 -5.38 9.18
C TYR A 23 6.49 -5.11 9.48
N GLN A 24 5.88 -4.09 8.86
CA GLN A 24 4.45 -3.79 9.04
C GLN A 24 3.55 -4.86 8.44
N ILE A 25 3.91 -5.43 7.29
CA ILE A 25 3.19 -6.54 6.67
C ILE A 25 3.20 -7.75 7.61
N GLU A 26 4.37 -8.12 8.13
CA GLU A 26 4.51 -9.26 9.03
C GLU A 26 3.80 -9.03 10.37
N ASP A 27 3.79 -7.80 10.88
CA ASP A 27 3.01 -7.46 12.07
C ASP A 27 1.49 -7.59 11.82
N PHE A 28 1.00 -7.10 10.68
CA PHE A 28 -0.40 -7.24 10.31
C PHE A 28 -0.82 -8.71 10.12
N LYS A 29 0.06 -9.53 9.53
CA LYS A 29 -0.15 -10.98 9.33
C LYS A 29 -0.38 -11.74 10.65
N LYS A 30 0.19 -11.28 11.76
CA LYS A 30 -0.02 -11.90 13.09
C LYS A 30 -1.45 -11.75 13.61
N ASN A 31 -2.23 -10.80 13.08
CA ASN A 31 -3.62 -10.61 13.48
C ASN A 31 -4.55 -11.58 12.73
N GLU A 32 -4.62 -12.81 13.24
CA GLU A 32 -5.42 -13.89 12.66
C GLU A 32 -6.92 -13.58 12.56
N ILE A 33 -7.47 -12.78 13.49
CA ILE A 33 -8.89 -12.39 13.47
C ILE A 33 -9.15 -11.48 12.27
N LEU A 34 -8.34 -10.43 12.09
CA LEU A 34 -8.47 -9.52 10.96
C LEU A 34 -8.27 -10.25 9.64
N LYS A 35 -7.23 -11.10 9.55
CA LYS A 35 -6.96 -11.89 8.33
C LYS A 35 -8.14 -12.80 7.96
N LYS A 36 -8.72 -13.53 8.93
CA LYS A 36 -9.88 -14.41 8.70
C LYS A 36 -11.16 -13.64 8.36
N PHE A 37 -11.35 -12.46 8.93
CA PHE A 37 -12.51 -11.63 8.65
C PHE A 37 -12.41 -10.98 7.27
N LEU A 38 -11.30 -10.28 6.99
CA LEU A 38 -11.10 -9.52 5.75
C LEU A 38 -11.00 -10.44 4.51
N SER A 39 -10.49 -11.66 4.66
CA SER A 39 -10.45 -12.67 3.58
C SER A 39 -11.83 -13.15 3.13
N LYS A 40 -12.88 -12.95 3.94
CA LYS A 40 -14.27 -13.32 3.61
C LYS A 40 -15.08 -12.19 2.98
N ILE A 41 -14.57 -10.96 3.01
CA ILE A 41 -15.25 -9.81 2.42
C ILE A 41 -15.16 -9.92 0.89
N PRO A 42 -16.29 -9.96 0.16
CA PRO A 42 -16.31 -10.08 -1.31
C PRO A 42 -16.13 -8.70 -1.97
N ALA A 43 -15.10 -7.97 -1.56
CA ALA A 43 -14.73 -6.67 -2.10
C ALA A 43 -13.20 -6.53 -2.10
N ILE A 44 -12.67 -5.58 -2.86
CA ILE A 44 -11.26 -5.19 -2.78
C ILE A 44 -11.06 -4.45 -1.46
N PHE A 45 -10.17 -4.97 -0.61
CA PHE A 45 -9.84 -4.34 0.66
C PHE A 45 -8.32 -4.22 0.81
N LEU A 46 -7.87 -3.00 1.13
CA LEU A 46 -6.46 -2.66 1.34
C LEU A 46 -6.29 -2.04 2.72
N VAL A 47 -5.21 -2.36 3.42
CA VAL A 47 -4.72 -1.52 4.53
C VAL A 47 -3.45 -0.84 4.07
N VAL A 48 -3.38 0.47 4.31
CA VAL A 48 -2.21 1.29 3.99
C VAL A 48 -1.66 1.92 5.26
N ASN A 49 -0.35 2.16 5.30
CA ASN A 49 0.26 2.93 6.37
C ASN A 49 0.08 4.44 6.15
N LYS A 50 0.58 5.27 7.09
CA LYS A 50 0.48 6.74 7.00
C LYS A 50 1.16 7.36 5.77
N TYR A 51 2.02 6.61 5.08
CA TYR A 51 2.70 7.00 3.83
C TYR A 51 2.03 6.43 2.58
N ARG A 52 0.82 5.86 2.74
CA ARG A 52 -0.02 5.26 1.70
C ARG A 52 0.56 4.00 1.07
N GLN A 53 1.62 3.42 1.65
CA GLN A 53 2.17 2.15 1.18
C GLN A 53 1.27 1.02 1.68
N ILE A 54 1.00 0.05 0.83
CA ILE A 54 0.12 -1.08 1.14
C ILE A 54 0.85 -2.01 2.12
N VAL A 55 0.14 -2.38 3.19
CA VAL A 55 0.61 -3.32 4.22
C VAL A 55 -0.29 -4.56 4.34
N PHE A 56 -1.44 -4.55 3.67
CA PHE A 56 -2.32 -5.72 3.54
C PHE A 56 -3.20 -5.62 2.30
N MET A 57 -3.45 -6.78 1.69
CA MET A 57 -4.45 -6.98 0.65
C MET A 57 -5.29 -8.19 1.04
N ASN A 58 -6.62 -8.08 0.94
CA ASN A 58 -7.47 -9.25 1.08
C ASN A 58 -7.44 -10.12 -0.19
N LYS A 59 -8.10 -11.28 -0.13
CA LYS A 59 -8.18 -12.22 -1.26
C LYS A 59 -8.71 -11.56 -2.53
N GLY A 60 -9.79 -10.79 -2.43
CA GLY A 60 -10.37 -10.10 -3.60
C GLY A 60 -9.42 -9.08 -4.23
N ALA A 61 -8.64 -8.36 -3.41
CA ALA A 61 -7.62 -7.45 -3.92
C ALA A 61 -6.47 -8.18 -4.62
N LEU A 62 -5.97 -9.28 -4.03
CA LEU A 62 -4.90 -10.11 -4.63
C LEU A 62 -5.35 -10.69 -5.98
N GLU A 63 -6.55 -11.28 -6.02
CA GLU A 63 -7.17 -11.81 -7.24
C GLU A 63 -7.32 -10.76 -8.34
N PHE A 64 -7.77 -9.54 -7.99
CA PHE A 64 -7.89 -8.44 -8.95
C PHE A 64 -6.54 -8.07 -9.59
N THR A 65 -5.46 -8.08 -8.80
CA THR A 65 -4.12 -7.70 -9.26
C THR A 65 -3.34 -8.86 -9.89
N GLY A 66 -3.80 -10.10 -9.73
CA GLY A 66 -3.08 -11.30 -10.15
C GLY A 66 -1.86 -11.65 -9.28
N LEU A 67 -1.76 -11.07 -8.08
CA LEU A 67 -0.66 -11.31 -7.13
C LEU A 67 -1.00 -12.47 -6.19
N ASN A 68 0.02 -13.16 -5.69
CA ASN A 68 -0.14 -14.22 -4.70
C ASN A 68 0.03 -13.69 -3.27
N ASP A 69 0.92 -12.71 -3.07
CA ASP A 69 1.18 -12.10 -1.76
C ASP A 69 1.39 -10.57 -1.86
N VAL A 70 1.07 -9.86 -0.79
CA VAL A 70 1.30 -8.40 -0.67
C VAL A 70 2.79 -8.04 -0.69
N THR A 71 3.70 -8.96 -0.32
CA THR A 71 5.14 -8.73 -0.39
C THR A 71 5.67 -8.56 -1.83
N GLU A 72 4.92 -8.99 -2.84
CA GLU A 72 5.30 -8.79 -4.25
C GLU A 72 5.26 -7.30 -4.67
N ILE A 73 4.56 -6.46 -3.89
CA ILE A 73 4.40 -5.02 -4.13
C ILE A 73 4.98 -4.18 -2.98
N LEU A 74 6.05 -4.65 -2.34
CA LEU A 74 6.72 -3.95 -1.25
C LEU A 74 6.95 -2.46 -1.59
N GLY A 75 6.51 -1.61 -0.66
CA GLY A 75 6.67 -0.17 -0.74
C GLY A 75 5.78 0.55 -1.77
N LYS A 76 4.92 -0.18 -2.51
CA LYS A 76 3.98 0.40 -3.47
C LYS A 76 2.76 1.01 -2.79
N ARG A 77 2.22 2.06 -3.41
CA ARG A 77 0.96 2.72 -3.07
C ARG A 77 -0.16 2.23 -3.99
N PRO A 78 -1.45 2.35 -3.60
CA PRO A 78 -2.58 1.84 -4.38
C PRO A 78 -2.54 2.20 -5.86
N GLY A 79 -2.36 3.48 -6.21
CA GLY A 79 -2.36 3.88 -7.62
C GLY A 79 -1.28 3.19 -8.47
N GLU A 80 -0.14 2.83 -7.88
CA GLU A 80 0.96 2.15 -8.58
C GLU A 80 0.64 0.67 -8.87
N VAL A 81 -0.17 0.05 -8.01
CA VAL A 81 -0.58 -1.36 -8.11
C VAL A 81 -1.80 -1.51 -9.01
N PHE A 82 -2.74 -0.59 -8.90
CA PHE A 82 -4.00 -0.60 -9.64
C PHE A 82 -3.90 0.15 -10.99
N ALA A 83 -2.68 0.42 -11.46
CA ALA A 83 -2.40 1.11 -12.73
C ALA A 83 -3.20 2.41 -12.92
N CYS A 84 -3.35 3.20 -11.85
CA CYS A 84 -4.01 4.49 -11.91
C CYS A 84 -3.21 5.44 -12.82
N ILE A 85 -3.92 6.08 -13.76
CA ILE A 85 -3.33 7.01 -14.74
C ILE A 85 -2.62 8.21 -14.08
N HIS A 86 -3.06 8.60 -12.89
CA HIS A 86 -2.48 9.73 -12.12
C HIS A 86 -1.34 9.30 -11.18
N SER A 87 -1.03 8.00 -11.09
CA SER A 87 -0.07 7.48 -10.10
C SER A 87 1.36 8.00 -10.28
N SER A 88 1.70 8.48 -11.47
CA SER A 88 3.00 9.02 -11.84
C SER A 88 3.01 10.52 -12.16
N GLU A 89 1.89 11.23 -12.03
CA GLU A 89 1.80 12.65 -12.40
C GLU A 89 2.43 13.60 -11.36
N GLY A 90 2.36 13.25 -10.08
CA GLY A 90 3.05 13.98 -9.02
C GLY A 90 4.46 13.45 -8.80
N GLU A 91 5.42 14.32 -8.47
CA GLU A 91 6.83 13.93 -8.24
C GLU A 91 7.01 12.84 -7.17
N ALA A 92 6.11 12.79 -6.18
CA ALA A 92 6.11 11.77 -5.13
C ALA A 92 5.16 10.59 -5.42
N GLY A 93 4.55 10.55 -6.61
CA GLY A 93 3.69 9.50 -7.12
C GLY A 93 2.25 9.57 -6.59
N CYS A 94 1.62 8.40 -6.45
CA CYS A 94 0.22 8.24 -6.08
C CYS A 94 -0.22 9.13 -4.90
N GLY A 95 -1.31 9.89 -5.12
CA GLY A 95 -1.92 10.80 -4.14
C GLY A 95 -1.26 12.17 -4.02
N THR A 96 -0.42 12.55 -4.99
CA THR A 96 0.26 13.86 -5.01
C THR A 96 -0.02 14.69 -6.27
N SER A 97 -0.90 14.21 -7.16
CA SER A 97 -1.46 14.90 -8.33
C SER A 97 -2.70 15.76 -7.95
N GLU A 98 -3.27 16.51 -8.90
CA GLU A 98 -4.49 17.34 -8.77
C GLU A 98 -5.75 16.64 -9.31
#